data_AF-A0A1H8HAH8-F1
#
_entry.id   AF-A0A1H8HAH8-F1
#
_cell.length_a   1.000
_cell.length_b   1.000
_cell.length_c   1.000
_cell.angle_alpha   90.00
_cell.angle_beta   90.00
_cell.angle_gamma   90.00
#
_symmetry.space_group_name_H-M   'P 1'
#
loop_
_entity.id
_entity.type
_entity.pdbx_description
1 polymer ?
#
loop_
_entity_poly.entity_id
_entity_poly.type
_entity_poly.pdbx_seq_one_letter_code
_entity_poly.pdbx_strand_id
1 'polypeptide(L)'
;MKFLPRIGLILLWLAAPLVAFAAANKNDPYLVPLRGAGNIALVVASLAIVIVLLRRGRWRTIAGKLLVMLWCLPPLLMSAAHLKFELRKHDVLKASATEARQLGPHFMVGYSSFPEVARLAEQGLIGGIYVTRHNIRGRTVETLRAEIAALQDQRRAAGLTPLVVAADQEGGIVGHLAPPLTKLPALATLTGLAPDEQQAKAEEFGRIHGRELAGLGVNLNLAPVLDLKPPVRRNRLDFHTLIGQRAIATDPAVVSAIASAYVRGLEESGVGATLKHFPGIGRVRTDTHHFSANLNTPVRELEVTDWLPFREVLSHSRSALMVGHVTLTAVDPDRAASHSKRVVQGIIRDKWNYQGVVMTDDLVMGAIYQNDVCKAVVEAINAGIDLLLVAYDGAQFYRVFECALEGSRQGKLDAAMLHASEVRLERGFPAEQARVGSRAVRVVDRR
;
A
#
# COMPACT_ATOMS: atom_id res chain seq x y z
N MET A 1 30.62 -40.96 -19.38
CA MET A 1 30.61 -39.93 -18.31
C MET A 1 31.01 -38.50 -18.75
N LYS A 2 31.10 -38.15 -20.06
CA LYS A 2 31.39 -36.77 -20.54
C LYS A 2 30.16 -35.83 -20.63
N PHE A 3 28.97 -36.32 -20.25
CA PHE A 3 27.70 -35.59 -20.36
C PHE A 3 27.46 -34.62 -19.19
N LEU A 4 27.73 -35.04 -17.95
CA LEU A 4 27.57 -34.20 -16.74
C LEU A 4 28.34 -32.86 -16.79
N PRO A 5 29.61 -32.80 -17.23
CA PRO A 5 30.35 -31.55 -17.33
C PRO A 5 29.80 -30.59 -18.39
N ARG A 6 29.16 -31.12 -19.44
CA ARG A 6 28.53 -30.32 -20.50
C ARG A 6 27.21 -29.73 -20.04
N ILE A 7 26.40 -30.52 -19.32
CA ILE A 7 25.16 -30.04 -18.70
C ILE A 7 25.45 -28.91 -17.72
N GLY A 8 26.44 -29.07 -16.83
CA GLY A 8 26.82 -28.02 -15.89
C GLY A 8 27.26 -26.73 -16.56
N LEU A 9 27.97 -26.81 -17.69
CA LEU A 9 28.37 -25.62 -18.45
C LEU A 9 27.17 -24.91 -19.11
N ILE A 10 26.23 -25.68 -19.68
CA ILE A 10 24.99 -25.12 -20.25
C ILE A 10 24.17 -24.42 -19.17
N LEU A 11 24.03 -25.03 -17.99
CA LEU A 11 23.34 -24.41 -16.86
C LEU A 11 23.99 -23.09 -16.42
N LEU A 12 25.33 -22.98 -16.44
CA LEU A 12 26.01 -21.73 -16.13
C LEU A 12 25.72 -20.63 -17.17
N TRP A 13 25.56 -20.98 -18.44
CA TRP A 13 25.17 -20.05 -19.49
C TRP A 13 23.72 -19.58 -19.34
N LEU A 14 22.81 -20.49 -18.97
CA LEU A 14 21.40 -20.16 -18.77
C LEU A 14 21.16 -19.37 -17.47
N ALA A 15 21.92 -19.67 -16.42
CA ALA A 15 21.75 -19.02 -15.12
C ALA A 15 22.33 -17.60 -15.09
N ALA A 16 23.43 -17.31 -15.79
CA ALA A 16 24.09 -16.01 -15.70
C ALA A 16 23.17 -14.83 -16.05
N PRO A 17 22.38 -14.85 -17.15
CA PRO A 17 21.43 -13.78 -17.47
C PRO A 17 20.33 -13.62 -16.42
N LEU A 18 19.80 -14.72 -15.86
CA LEU A 18 18.77 -14.68 -14.82
C LEU A 18 19.30 -14.05 -13.52
N VAL A 19 20.52 -14.43 -13.14
CA VAL A 19 21.20 -13.89 -11.95
C VAL A 19 21.54 -12.42 -12.15
N ALA A 20 22.00 -12.03 -13.34
CA ALA A 20 22.27 -10.65 -13.72
C ALA A 20 20.98 -9.80 -13.69
N PHE A 21 19.87 -10.32 -14.22
CA PHE A 21 18.56 -9.68 -14.16
C PHE A 21 18.10 -9.46 -12.72
N ALA A 22 18.18 -10.48 -11.87
CA ALA A 22 17.83 -10.37 -10.45
C ALA A 22 18.72 -9.34 -9.72
N ALA A 23 20.02 -9.30 -10.04
CA ALA A 23 20.95 -8.35 -9.46
C ALA A 23 20.67 -6.89 -9.87
N ALA A 24 20.39 -6.64 -11.15
CA ALA A 24 20.02 -5.31 -11.64
C ALA A 24 18.71 -4.81 -11.01
N ASN A 25 17.78 -5.72 -10.74
CA ASN A 25 16.46 -5.42 -10.21
C ASN A 25 16.32 -5.71 -8.72
N LYS A 26 17.40 -5.76 -7.93
CA LYS A 26 17.38 -6.19 -6.51
C LYS A 26 16.36 -5.48 -5.60
N ASN A 27 15.97 -4.25 -5.98
CA ASN A 27 15.02 -3.43 -5.26
C ASN A 27 13.61 -3.49 -5.86
N ASP A 28 13.36 -4.40 -6.80
CA ASP A 28 12.02 -4.65 -7.30
C ASP A 28 11.15 -5.27 -6.19
N PRO A 29 9.87 -4.89 -6.07
CA PRO A 29 8.95 -5.44 -5.07
C PRO A 29 8.82 -6.97 -5.10
N TYR A 30 8.93 -7.60 -6.28
CA TYR A 30 8.87 -9.06 -6.38
C TYR A 30 10.11 -9.77 -5.83
N LEU A 31 11.21 -9.02 -5.60
CA LEU A 31 12.47 -9.56 -5.08
C LEU A 31 12.68 -9.23 -3.59
N VAL A 32 11.66 -8.69 -2.89
CA VAL A 32 11.71 -8.48 -1.43
C VAL A 32 12.20 -9.72 -0.66
N PRO A 33 11.73 -10.96 -0.94
CA PRO A 33 12.23 -12.15 -0.25
C PRO A 33 13.73 -12.44 -0.45
N LEU A 34 14.34 -11.92 -1.51
CA LEU A 34 15.78 -12.08 -1.79
C LEU A 34 16.64 -10.97 -1.17
N ARG A 35 16.05 -9.89 -0.65
CA ARG A 35 16.82 -8.78 -0.09
C ARG A 35 17.57 -9.22 1.18
N GLY A 36 18.64 -8.49 1.50
CA GLY A 36 19.54 -8.83 2.59
C GLY A 36 20.40 -10.05 2.27
N ALA A 37 20.18 -11.16 2.97
CA ALA A 37 21.02 -12.36 2.86
C ALA A 37 21.00 -12.99 1.45
N GLY A 38 19.87 -12.94 0.74
CA GLY A 38 19.78 -13.47 -0.63
C GLY A 38 20.67 -12.71 -1.62
N ASN A 39 20.71 -11.38 -1.55
CA ASN A 39 21.61 -10.56 -2.36
C ASN A 39 23.08 -10.87 -2.07
N ILE A 40 23.44 -11.04 -0.78
CA ILE A 40 24.80 -11.43 -0.38
C ILE A 40 25.14 -12.80 -0.97
N ALA A 41 24.25 -13.79 -0.83
CA ALA A 41 24.43 -15.13 -1.37
C ALA A 41 24.60 -15.11 -2.89
N LEU A 42 23.84 -14.29 -3.61
CA LEU A 42 23.91 -14.14 -5.07
C LEU A 42 25.27 -13.57 -5.51
N VAL A 43 25.77 -12.54 -4.82
CA VAL A 43 27.09 -11.95 -5.08
C VAL A 43 28.20 -12.96 -4.78
N VAL A 44 28.17 -13.60 -3.62
CA VAL A 44 29.17 -14.60 -3.21
C VAL A 44 29.20 -15.79 -4.18
N ALA A 45 28.02 -16.31 -4.56
CA ALA A 45 27.92 -17.41 -5.53
C ALA A 45 28.47 -17.01 -6.90
N SER A 46 28.17 -15.79 -7.37
CA SER A 46 28.67 -15.29 -8.65
C SER A 46 30.20 -15.19 -8.65
N LEU A 47 30.79 -14.63 -7.59
CA LEU A 47 32.25 -14.54 -7.43
C LEU A 47 32.90 -15.92 -7.33
N ALA A 48 32.30 -16.85 -6.58
CA ALA A 48 32.78 -18.23 -6.49
C ALA A 48 32.78 -18.92 -7.86
N ILE A 49 31.73 -18.73 -8.68
CA ILE A 49 31.65 -19.26 -10.03
C ILE A 49 32.74 -18.66 -10.92
N VAL A 50 32.98 -17.35 -10.86
CA VAL A 50 34.10 -16.70 -11.56
C VAL A 50 35.44 -17.34 -11.18
N ILE A 51 35.71 -17.51 -9.89
CA ILE A 51 36.96 -18.14 -9.40
C ILE A 51 37.10 -19.57 -9.94
N VAL A 52 36.03 -20.36 -9.93
CA VAL A 52 36.04 -21.73 -10.45
C VAL A 52 36.28 -21.76 -11.97
N LEU A 53 35.65 -20.87 -12.73
CA LEU A 53 35.85 -20.76 -14.18
C LEU A 53 37.29 -20.39 -14.53
N LEU A 54 37.89 -19.46 -13.77
CA LEU A 54 39.29 -19.06 -13.92
C LEU A 54 40.24 -20.23 -13.58
N ARG A 55 40.05 -20.89 -12.42
CA ARG A 55 40.87 -22.03 -11.99
C ARG A 55 40.79 -23.22 -12.94
N ARG A 56 39.64 -23.45 -13.58
CA ARG A 56 39.47 -24.51 -14.60
C ARG A 56 39.96 -24.12 -15.99
N GLY A 57 40.64 -22.98 -16.14
CA GLY A 57 41.24 -22.54 -17.40
C GLY A 57 40.23 -22.18 -18.50
N ARG A 58 38.95 -21.96 -18.15
CA ARG A 58 37.90 -21.70 -19.15
C ARG A 58 38.12 -20.38 -19.90
N TRP A 59 38.77 -19.41 -19.25
CA TRP A 59 39.14 -18.11 -19.82
C TRP A 59 40.11 -18.16 -21.01
N ARG A 60 40.69 -19.32 -21.34
CA ARG A 60 41.60 -19.48 -22.48
C ARG A 60 40.88 -19.47 -23.85
N THR A 61 39.57 -19.70 -23.87
CA THR A 61 38.75 -19.71 -25.09
C THR A 61 37.86 -18.47 -25.15
N ILE A 62 37.46 -18.02 -26.35
CA ILE A 62 36.54 -16.88 -26.52
C ILE A 62 35.23 -17.13 -25.74
N ALA A 63 34.62 -18.31 -25.93
CA ALA A 63 33.39 -18.67 -25.23
C ALA A 63 33.55 -18.65 -23.70
N GLY A 64 34.66 -19.15 -23.18
CA GLY A 64 34.88 -19.11 -21.73
C GLY A 64 35.23 -17.72 -21.19
N LYS A 65 35.85 -16.83 -21.98
CA LYS A 65 35.97 -15.41 -21.62
C LYS A 65 34.60 -14.74 -21.50
N LEU A 66 33.72 -14.96 -22.49
CA LEU A 66 32.35 -14.45 -22.47
C LEU A 66 31.58 -14.97 -21.23
N LEU A 67 31.71 -16.26 -20.92
CA LEU A 67 31.06 -16.82 -19.73
C LEU A 67 31.59 -16.22 -18.41
N VAL A 68 32.90 -16.01 -18.29
CA VAL A 68 33.48 -15.34 -17.12
C VAL A 68 32.94 -13.91 -17.01
N MET A 69 32.91 -13.15 -18.11
CA MET A 69 32.36 -11.79 -18.11
C MET A 69 30.88 -11.76 -17.71
N LEU A 70 30.08 -12.71 -18.19
CA LEU A 70 28.68 -12.84 -17.79
C LEU A 70 28.52 -13.10 -16.28
N TRP A 71 29.42 -13.85 -15.65
CA TRP A 71 29.36 -14.09 -14.20
C TRP A 71 30.01 -12.98 -13.35
N CYS A 72 30.79 -12.08 -13.95
CA CYS A 72 31.20 -10.83 -13.32
C CYS A 72 30.08 -9.78 -13.31
N LEU A 73 29.08 -9.91 -14.19
CA LEU A 73 28.02 -8.93 -14.37
C LEU A 73 27.08 -8.80 -13.14
N PRO A 74 26.62 -9.87 -12.46
CA PRO A 74 25.68 -9.73 -11.37
C PRO A 74 26.21 -8.91 -10.18
N PRO A 75 27.44 -9.12 -9.65
CA PRO A 75 27.97 -8.24 -8.60
C PRO A 75 28.03 -6.77 -9.03
N LEU A 76 28.45 -6.48 -10.26
CA LEU A 76 28.52 -5.11 -10.81
C LEU A 76 27.12 -4.47 -10.90
N LEU A 77 26.15 -5.19 -11.45
CA LEU A 77 24.76 -4.73 -11.55
C LEU A 77 24.13 -4.52 -10.17
N MET A 78 24.40 -5.41 -9.22
CA MET A 78 23.93 -5.29 -7.84
C MET A 78 24.49 -4.02 -7.17
N SER A 79 25.79 -3.77 -7.33
CA SER A 79 26.43 -2.55 -6.81
C SER A 79 25.88 -1.28 -7.47
N ALA A 80 25.70 -1.28 -8.80
CA ALA A 80 25.10 -0.16 -9.51
C ALA A 80 23.66 0.11 -9.08
N ALA A 81 22.84 -0.95 -8.93
CA ALA A 81 21.48 -0.85 -8.43
C ALA A 81 21.42 -0.37 -6.97
N HIS A 82 22.39 -0.77 -6.14
CA HIS A 82 22.50 -0.26 -4.77
C HIS A 82 22.85 1.23 -4.75
N LEU A 83 23.89 1.63 -5.49
CA LEU A 83 24.31 3.02 -5.59
C LEU A 83 23.18 3.91 -6.09
N LYS A 84 22.45 3.49 -7.14
CA LYS A 84 21.28 4.22 -7.64
C LYS A 84 20.22 4.43 -6.56
N PHE A 85 19.96 3.40 -5.75
CA PHE A 85 19.01 3.51 -4.63
C PHE A 85 19.52 4.46 -3.54
N GLU A 86 20.79 4.37 -3.14
CA GLU A 86 21.35 5.24 -2.11
C GLU A 86 21.42 6.71 -2.57
N LEU A 87 21.76 6.97 -3.84
CA LEU A 87 21.73 8.32 -4.42
C LEU A 87 20.31 8.90 -4.36
N ARG A 88 19.32 8.16 -4.85
CA ARG A 88 17.91 8.55 -4.77
C ARG A 88 17.46 8.81 -3.33
N LYS A 89 17.77 7.89 -2.41
CA LYS A 89 17.45 8.04 -0.99
C LYS A 89 18.08 9.30 -0.43
N HIS A 90 19.34 9.56 -0.75
CA HIS A 90 20.05 10.76 -0.34
C HIS A 90 19.41 12.04 -0.90
N ASP A 91 18.99 12.03 -2.17
CA ASP A 91 18.33 13.17 -2.82
C ASP A 91 16.97 13.47 -2.18
N VAL A 92 16.16 12.44 -1.89
CA VAL A 92 14.89 12.58 -1.16
C VAL A 92 15.10 13.13 0.25
N LEU A 93 16.07 12.60 0.99
CA LEU A 93 16.37 13.04 2.37
C LEU A 93 17.01 14.44 2.44
N LYS A 94 17.42 14.99 1.28
CA LYS A 94 17.92 16.36 1.09
C LYS A 94 16.88 17.32 0.53
N ALA A 95 15.64 16.87 0.30
CA ALA A 95 14.55 17.78 -0.08
C ALA A 95 14.48 18.95 0.91
N SER A 96 14.29 20.14 0.38
CA SER A 96 14.17 21.36 1.19
C SER A 96 12.96 21.27 2.12
N ALA A 97 12.98 22.04 3.21
CA ALA A 97 11.84 22.09 4.14
C ALA A 97 10.53 22.50 3.43
N THR A 98 10.61 23.33 2.38
CA THR A 98 9.46 23.73 1.57
C THR A 98 8.93 22.55 0.74
N GLU A 99 9.79 21.82 0.04
CA GLU A 99 9.39 20.63 -0.72
C GLU A 99 8.81 19.54 0.18
N ALA A 100 9.43 19.31 1.34
CA ALA A 100 8.92 18.35 2.32
C ALA A 100 7.54 18.74 2.85
N ARG A 101 7.34 20.02 3.22
CA ARG A 101 6.03 20.51 3.70
C ARG A 101 4.95 20.45 2.64
N GLN A 102 5.29 20.71 1.38
CA GLN A 102 4.33 20.70 0.28
C GLN A 102 3.92 19.28 -0.13
N LEU A 103 4.87 18.34 -0.19
CA LEU A 103 4.61 17.00 -0.73
C LEU A 103 4.37 15.95 0.35
N GLY A 104 5.12 16.04 1.45
CA GLY A 104 5.13 15.03 2.49
C GLY A 104 3.76 14.69 3.08
N PRO A 105 2.87 15.66 3.39
CA PRO A 105 1.53 15.37 3.89
C PRO A 105 0.73 14.37 3.04
N HIS A 106 1.04 14.28 1.75
CA HIS A 106 0.35 13.41 0.79
C HIS A 106 0.87 11.96 0.76
N PHE A 107 1.87 11.60 1.56
CA PHE A 107 2.44 10.25 1.55
C PHE A 107 2.18 9.49 2.83
N MET A 108 1.72 8.26 2.67
CA MET A 108 1.61 7.26 3.74
C MET A 108 2.54 6.09 3.44
N VAL A 109 3.39 5.73 4.41
CA VAL A 109 4.44 4.72 4.20
C VAL A 109 4.40 3.62 5.26
N GLY A 110 4.42 2.36 4.85
CA GLY A 110 4.75 1.26 5.78
C GLY A 110 6.26 1.08 5.90
N TYR A 111 6.70 0.47 6.98
CA TYR A 111 8.13 0.46 7.32
C TYR A 111 8.58 -0.83 8.00
N SER A 112 9.88 -1.11 7.88
CA SER A 112 10.56 -2.22 8.56
C SER A 112 11.68 -1.74 9.51
N SER A 113 12.01 -0.44 9.48
CA SER A 113 13.11 0.15 10.25
C SER A 113 12.62 1.42 10.95
N PHE A 114 12.58 1.39 12.29
CA PHE A 114 12.17 2.56 13.08
C PHE A 114 13.06 3.79 12.81
N PRO A 115 14.40 3.71 12.85
CA PRO A 115 15.25 4.87 12.58
C PRO A 115 15.01 5.51 11.21
N GLU A 116 14.63 4.69 10.23
CA GLU A 116 14.35 5.16 8.87
C GLU A 116 13.02 5.93 8.80
N VAL A 117 11.92 5.35 9.29
CA VAL A 117 10.61 6.03 9.28
C VAL A 117 10.59 7.24 10.22
N ALA A 118 11.32 7.18 11.34
CA ALA A 118 11.51 8.30 12.26
C ALA A 118 12.12 9.51 11.56
N ARG A 119 13.16 9.30 10.75
CA ARG A 119 13.79 10.36 9.96
C ARG A 119 12.81 10.96 8.93
N LEU A 120 12.03 10.13 8.24
CA LEU A 120 11.01 10.61 7.30
C LEU A 120 9.94 11.43 8.00
N ALA A 121 9.49 10.99 9.18
CA ALA A 121 8.49 11.67 9.98
C ALA A 121 9.01 13.02 10.50
N GLU A 122 10.23 13.06 11.03
CA GLU A 122 10.87 14.28 11.56
C GLU A 122 11.11 15.33 10.46
N GLN A 123 11.57 14.92 9.28
CA GLN A 123 11.81 15.83 8.15
C GLN A 123 10.52 16.29 7.45
N GLY A 124 9.36 15.78 7.85
CA GLY A 124 8.08 16.11 7.22
C GLY A 124 7.89 15.49 5.84
N LEU A 125 8.65 14.46 5.47
CA LEU A 125 8.57 13.79 4.17
C LEU A 125 7.37 12.86 4.00
N ILE A 126 6.65 12.59 5.09
CA ILE A 126 5.44 11.77 5.11
C ILE A 126 4.35 12.44 5.96
N GLY A 127 3.08 12.16 5.66
CA GLY A 127 1.91 12.57 6.43
C GLY A 127 1.29 11.42 7.22
N GLY A 128 1.64 10.17 6.87
CA GLY A 128 1.17 9.01 7.58
C GLY A 128 2.10 7.81 7.54
N ILE A 129 1.80 6.85 8.40
CA ILE A 129 2.44 5.53 8.45
C ILE A 129 1.39 4.44 8.31
N TYR A 130 1.78 3.31 7.73
CA TYR A 130 0.95 2.13 7.62
C TYR A 130 1.59 0.98 8.41
N VAL A 131 0.89 0.49 9.43
CA VAL A 131 1.37 -0.59 10.31
C VAL A 131 0.71 -1.92 9.93
N THR A 132 1.54 -2.96 9.88
CA THR A 132 1.13 -4.30 9.43
C THR A 132 1.52 -5.38 10.44
N ARG A 133 1.23 -6.63 10.09
CA ARG A 133 1.68 -7.81 10.81
C ARG A 133 3.19 -7.81 11.06
N HIS A 134 3.98 -7.31 10.11
CA HIS A 134 5.42 -7.28 10.25
C HIS A 134 5.87 -6.42 11.44
N ASN A 135 5.15 -5.33 11.73
CA ASN A 135 5.51 -4.40 12.81
C ASN A 135 5.19 -4.93 14.20
N ILE A 136 4.22 -5.84 14.34
CA ILE A 136 3.78 -6.41 15.63
C ILE A 136 4.17 -7.87 15.86
N ARG A 137 4.57 -8.60 14.81
CA ARG A 137 4.91 -10.03 14.91
C ARG A 137 6.03 -10.26 15.92
N GLY A 138 5.76 -11.07 16.94
CA GLY A 138 6.73 -11.40 18.00
C GLY A 138 6.95 -10.27 19.01
N ARG A 139 6.10 -9.24 19.01
CA ARG A 139 6.15 -8.07 19.89
C ARG A 139 4.82 -7.92 20.63
N THR A 140 4.80 -7.09 21.67
CA THR A 140 3.58 -6.79 22.42
C THR A 140 2.87 -5.55 21.86
N VAL A 141 1.59 -5.39 22.23
CA VAL A 141 0.77 -4.20 21.90
C VAL A 141 1.45 -2.93 22.44
N GLU A 142 2.00 -2.99 23.65
CA GLU A 142 2.68 -1.87 24.32
C GLU A 142 3.92 -1.43 23.56
N THR A 143 4.65 -2.40 22.99
CA THR A 143 5.87 -2.10 22.23
C THR A 143 5.54 -1.32 20.96
N LEU A 144 4.52 -1.75 20.20
CA LEU A 144 4.10 -1.03 19.00
C LEU A 144 3.46 0.33 19.35
N ARG A 145 2.66 0.39 20.42
CA ARG A 145 2.10 1.67 20.92
C ARG A 145 3.21 2.67 21.25
N ALA A 146 4.25 2.25 21.97
CA ALA A 146 5.38 3.11 22.32
C ALA A 146 6.14 3.59 21.09
N GLU A 147 6.29 2.73 20.08
CA GLU A 147 6.92 3.08 18.81
C GLU A 147 6.12 4.14 18.04
N ILE A 148 4.81 3.96 17.92
CA ILE A 148 3.91 4.94 17.28
C ILE A 148 3.94 6.28 18.06
N ALA A 149 3.89 6.23 19.39
CA ALA A 149 3.98 7.42 20.23
C ALA A 149 5.30 8.17 20.00
N ALA A 150 6.43 7.46 19.91
CA ALA A 150 7.72 8.09 19.65
C ALA A 150 7.76 8.81 18.28
N LEU A 151 7.15 8.24 17.23
CA LEU A 151 7.02 8.92 15.93
C LEU A 151 6.17 10.18 16.01
N GLN A 152 5.07 10.13 16.76
CA GLN A 152 4.23 11.31 16.99
C GLN A 152 4.97 12.38 17.79
N ASP A 153 5.78 11.99 18.77
CA ASP A 153 6.59 12.91 19.58
C ASP A 153 7.64 13.63 18.72
N GLN A 154 8.31 12.90 17.83
CA GLN A 154 9.25 13.48 16.87
C GLN A 154 8.58 14.48 15.92
N ARG A 155 7.38 14.17 15.40
CA ARG A 155 6.64 15.15 14.59
C ARG A 155 6.26 16.41 15.36
N ARG A 156 5.81 16.25 16.61
CA ARG A 156 5.48 17.40 17.46
C ARG A 156 6.71 18.25 17.74
N ALA A 157 7.86 17.64 18.02
CA ALA A 157 9.12 18.35 18.23
C ALA A 157 9.57 19.11 16.98
N ALA A 158 9.30 18.58 15.79
CA ALA A 158 9.54 19.24 14.51
C ALA A 158 8.50 20.32 14.13
N GLY A 159 7.47 20.53 14.95
CA GLY A 159 6.39 21.50 14.68
C GLY A 159 5.49 21.10 13.50
N LEU A 160 5.38 19.80 13.23
CA LEU A 160 4.59 19.26 12.12
C LEU A 160 3.25 18.69 12.59
N THR A 161 2.27 18.63 11.69
CA THR A 161 0.98 17.97 11.93
C THR A 161 1.21 16.49 12.30
N PRO A 162 0.43 15.92 13.25
CA PRO A 162 0.54 14.52 13.62
C PRO A 162 0.42 13.56 12.44
N LEU A 163 1.05 12.38 12.55
CA LEU A 163 0.90 11.32 11.54
C LEU A 163 -0.53 10.77 11.54
N VAL A 164 -1.05 10.50 10.35
CA VAL A 164 -2.11 9.51 10.16
C VAL A 164 -1.49 8.14 10.34
N VAL A 165 -2.02 7.33 11.26
CA VAL A 165 -1.53 5.98 11.55
C VAL A 165 -2.59 5.00 11.10
N ALA A 166 -2.30 4.30 10.01
CA ALA A 166 -3.23 3.40 9.36
C ALA A 166 -2.89 1.93 9.57
N ALA A 167 -3.91 1.06 9.58
CA ALA A 167 -3.74 -0.39 9.56
C ALA A 167 -4.86 -1.05 8.75
N ASP A 168 -4.62 -2.27 8.27
CA ASP A 168 -5.64 -3.12 7.66
C ASP A 168 -6.19 -4.15 8.66
N GLN A 169 -7.34 -3.83 9.23
CA GLN A 169 -8.06 -4.69 10.16
C GLN A 169 -9.53 -4.82 9.73
N GLU A 170 -9.77 -5.63 8.70
CA GLU A 170 -11.10 -5.90 8.13
C GLU A 170 -11.87 -6.97 8.91
N GLY A 171 -11.13 -7.93 9.51
CA GLY A 171 -11.66 -9.18 10.01
C GLY A 171 -11.51 -10.33 9.00
N GLY A 172 -11.77 -11.55 9.45
CA GLY A 172 -11.61 -12.74 8.60
C GLY A 172 -10.15 -13.00 8.21
N ILE A 173 -9.85 -12.99 6.91
CA ILE A 173 -8.50 -13.27 6.39
C ILE A 173 -7.57 -12.05 6.41
N VAL A 174 -8.12 -10.83 6.49
CA VAL A 174 -7.36 -9.58 6.58
C VAL A 174 -7.53 -8.99 7.97
N GLY A 175 -6.66 -9.40 8.89
CA GLY A 175 -6.52 -8.83 10.22
C GLY A 175 -5.05 -8.77 10.57
N HIS A 176 -4.33 -7.81 9.99
CA HIS A 176 -2.87 -7.80 10.02
C HIS A 176 -2.28 -7.71 11.43
N LEU A 177 -3.02 -7.11 12.37
CA LEU A 177 -2.56 -6.93 13.74
C LEU A 177 -3.05 -8.04 14.69
N ALA A 178 -3.77 -9.04 14.16
CA ALA A 178 -4.26 -10.19 14.92
C ALA A 178 -3.43 -11.47 14.62
N PRO A 179 -2.96 -12.20 15.66
CA PRO A 179 -2.73 -11.74 17.04
C PRO A 179 -1.62 -10.68 17.10
N PRO A 180 -1.52 -9.87 18.18
CA PRO A 180 -2.20 -10.00 19.48
C PRO A 180 -3.61 -9.39 19.58
N LEU A 181 -4.06 -8.64 18.57
CA LEU A 181 -5.43 -8.11 18.57
C LEU A 181 -6.48 -9.23 18.39
N THR A 182 -7.74 -8.90 18.68
CA THR A 182 -8.86 -9.83 18.52
C THR A 182 -9.04 -10.20 17.04
N LYS A 183 -9.08 -11.51 16.77
CA LYS A 183 -9.39 -12.01 15.42
C LYS A 183 -10.90 -12.12 15.24
N LEU A 184 -11.53 -11.04 14.78
CA LEU A 184 -12.94 -11.05 14.40
C LEU A 184 -13.17 -11.87 13.12
N PRO A 185 -14.35 -12.51 12.97
CA PRO A 185 -14.74 -13.13 11.70
C PRO A 185 -14.98 -12.06 10.62
N ALA A 186 -15.06 -12.48 9.35
CA ALA A 186 -15.35 -11.56 8.25
C ALA A 186 -16.77 -10.97 8.40
N LEU A 187 -16.99 -9.71 8.01
CA LEU A 187 -18.32 -9.09 8.03
C LEU A 187 -19.37 -9.89 7.21
N ALA A 188 -18.92 -10.64 6.20
CA ALA A 188 -19.76 -11.56 5.44
C ALA A 188 -20.46 -12.64 6.28
N THR A 189 -19.99 -12.94 7.50
CA THR A 189 -20.68 -13.91 8.39
C THR A 189 -21.97 -13.34 8.97
N LEU A 190 -22.17 -12.01 8.89
CA LEU A 190 -23.34 -11.34 9.43
C LEU A 190 -24.54 -11.41 8.48
N THR A 191 -24.34 -11.65 7.17
CA THR A 191 -25.40 -11.56 6.15
C THR A 191 -26.57 -12.54 6.33
N GLY A 192 -26.41 -13.56 7.18
CA GLY A 192 -27.45 -14.54 7.49
C GLY A 192 -28.32 -14.20 8.70
N LEU A 193 -28.02 -13.13 9.43
CA LEU A 193 -28.78 -12.72 10.62
C LEU A 193 -29.99 -11.86 10.24
N ALA A 194 -30.90 -11.62 11.20
CA ALA A 194 -31.99 -10.66 11.01
C ALA A 194 -31.43 -9.22 10.87
N PRO A 195 -32.03 -8.32 10.05
CA PRO A 195 -31.46 -7.02 9.75
C PRO A 195 -30.99 -6.18 10.95
N ASP A 196 -31.78 -6.13 12.03
CA ASP A 196 -31.41 -5.40 13.25
C ASP A 196 -30.19 -6.03 13.96
N GLU A 197 -30.12 -7.37 13.97
CA GLU A 197 -28.99 -8.11 14.51
C GLU A 197 -27.73 -7.95 13.65
N GLN A 198 -27.89 -7.88 12.32
CA GLN A 198 -26.77 -7.60 11.40
C GLN A 198 -26.11 -6.27 11.75
N GLN A 199 -26.90 -5.22 11.91
CA GLN A 199 -26.39 -3.88 12.22
C GLN A 199 -25.77 -3.85 13.62
N ALA A 200 -26.46 -4.38 14.64
CA ALA A 200 -25.93 -4.40 16.01
C ALA A 200 -24.59 -5.16 16.10
N LYS A 201 -24.46 -6.30 15.42
CA LYS A 201 -23.22 -7.07 15.39
C LYS A 201 -22.10 -6.41 14.58
N ALA A 202 -22.45 -5.78 13.46
CA ALA A 202 -21.48 -5.05 12.65
C ALA A 202 -20.91 -3.85 13.43
N GLU A 203 -21.76 -3.10 14.13
CA GLU A 203 -21.35 -2.01 15.02
C GLU A 203 -20.49 -2.51 16.17
N GLU A 204 -20.86 -3.64 16.80
CA GLU A 204 -20.04 -4.29 17.82
C GLU A 204 -18.63 -4.65 17.29
N PHE A 205 -18.53 -5.19 16.07
CA PHE A 205 -17.25 -5.50 15.43
C PHE A 205 -16.43 -4.24 15.18
N GLY A 206 -17.06 -3.19 14.64
CA GLY A 206 -16.43 -1.89 14.44
C GLY A 206 -15.88 -1.32 15.74
N ARG A 207 -16.66 -1.41 16.83
CA ARG A 207 -16.28 -0.93 18.16
C ARG A 207 -15.13 -1.74 18.77
N ILE A 208 -15.06 -3.05 18.52
CA ILE A 208 -13.94 -3.89 18.98
C ILE A 208 -12.66 -3.50 18.25
N HIS A 209 -12.67 -3.50 16.91
CA HIS A 209 -11.51 -3.07 16.13
C HIS A 209 -11.12 -1.63 16.46
N GLY A 210 -12.08 -0.72 16.55
CA GLY A 210 -11.85 0.69 16.87
C GLY A 210 -11.13 0.89 18.20
N ARG A 211 -11.60 0.25 19.28
CA ARG A 211 -10.94 0.34 20.60
C ARG A 211 -9.52 -0.24 20.59
N GLU A 212 -9.33 -1.39 19.95
CA GLU A 212 -8.02 -2.06 19.93
C GLU A 212 -7.01 -1.29 19.07
N LEU A 213 -7.43 -0.77 17.92
CA LEU A 213 -6.63 0.08 17.04
C LEU A 213 -6.29 1.42 17.69
N ALA A 214 -7.28 2.13 18.25
CA ALA A 214 -7.04 3.35 19.02
C ALA A 214 -6.08 3.09 20.19
N GLY A 215 -6.21 1.92 20.83
CA GLY A 215 -5.30 1.43 21.85
C GLY A 215 -3.88 1.20 21.37
N LEU A 216 -3.60 1.05 20.07
CA LEU A 216 -2.24 1.04 19.52
C LEU A 216 -1.73 2.43 19.13
N GLY A 217 -2.62 3.43 19.07
CA GLY A 217 -2.35 4.73 18.44
C GLY A 217 -2.66 4.75 16.94
N VAL A 218 -3.32 3.72 16.41
CA VAL A 218 -3.88 3.70 15.05
C VAL A 218 -5.16 4.54 15.04
N ASN A 219 -5.26 5.47 14.09
CA ASN A 219 -6.40 6.40 13.97
C ASN A 219 -7.14 6.30 12.62
N LEU A 220 -6.66 5.45 11.71
CA LEU A 220 -7.34 5.11 10.46
C LEU A 220 -7.33 3.60 10.25
N ASN A 221 -8.50 2.99 10.10
CA ASN A 221 -8.61 1.61 9.65
C ASN A 221 -8.88 1.61 8.14
N LEU A 222 -8.09 0.85 7.40
CA LEU A 222 -8.28 0.64 5.96
C LEU A 222 -9.39 -0.40 5.72
N ALA A 223 -10.56 -0.18 6.31
CA ALA A 223 -11.73 -1.04 6.26
C ALA A 223 -13.00 -0.18 6.48
N PRO A 224 -14.19 -0.62 6.04
CA PRO A 224 -14.50 -1.94 5.46
C PRO A 224 -14.38 -2.02 3.91
N VAL A 225 -14.42 -3.26 3.41
CA VAL A 225 -14.54 -3.56 1.97
C VAL A 225 -16.00 -3.41 1.54
N LEU A 226 -16.24 -2.55 0.55
CA LEU A 226 -17.55 -2.28 -0.05
C LEU A 226 -17.70 -2.88 -1.45
N ASP A 227 -16.65 -3.51 -1.98
CA ASP A 227 -16.74 -4.28 -3.20
C ASP A 227 -17.87 -5.32 -3.11
N LEU A 228 -18.72 -5.38 -4.13
CA LEU A 228 -19.75 -6.41 -4.21
C LEU A 228 -19.10 -7.78 -4.39
N LYS A 229 -19.67 -8.77 -3.72
CA LYS A 229 -19.13 -10.13 -3.75
C LYS A 229 -19.20 -10.72 -5.16
N PRO A 230 -18.08 -11.20 -5.74
CA PRO A 230 -18.10 -11.84 -7.04
C PRO A 230 -18.99 -13.08 -7.04
N PRO A 231 -19.64 -13.40 -8.17
CA PRO A 231 -20.41 -14.64 -8.31
C PRO A 231 -19.50 -15.88 -8.25
N VAL A 232 -18.22 -15.77 -8.66
CA VAL A 232 -17.25 -16.86 -8.60
C VAL A 232 -16.37 -16.71 -7.36
N ARG A 233 -16.52 -17.63 -6.39
CA ARG A 233 -15.75 -17.61 -5.12
C ARG A 233 -14.25 -17.83 -5.30
N ARG A 234 -13.82 -18.52 -6.37
CA ARG A 234 -12.41 -18.84 -6.61
C ARG A 234 -12.00 -18.45 -8.02
N ASN A 235 -11.27 -17.35 -8.11
CA ASN A 235 -10.62 -16.92 -9.33
C ASN A 235 -9.16 -17.42 -9.31
N ARG A 236 -8.74 -18.19 -10.33
CA ARG A 236 -7.38 -18.75 -10.40
C ARG A 236 -6.30 -17.70 -10.67
N LEU A 237 -6.71 -16.50 -11.10
CA LEU A 237 -5.83 -15.36 -11.37
C LEU A 237 -5.93 -14.27 -10.30
N ASP A 238 -6.59 -14.56 -9.17
CA ASP A 238 -6.67 -13.72 -7.98
C ASP A 238 -5.93 -14.41 -6.84
N PHE A 239 -4.74 -13.91 -6.50
CA PHE A 239 -3.81 -14.55 -5.57
C PHE A 239 -3.77 -13.82 -4.22
N HIS A 240 -3.88 -12.50 -4.25
CA HIS A 240 -3.70 -11.59 -3.12
C HIS A 240 -4.93 -10.72 -2.87
N THR A 241 -5.68 -10.31 -3.90
CA THR A 241 -6.86 -9.46 -3.69
C THR A 241 -7.97 -10.21 -2.94
N LEU A 242 -8.27 -11.44 -3.36
CA LEU A 242 -9.19 -12.41 -2.72
C LEU A 242 -10.55 -11.82 -2.32
N ILE A 243 -11.14 -10.96 -3.16
CA ILE A 243 -12.38 -10.22 -2.85
C ILE A 243 -13.54 -11.17 -2.54
N GLY A 244 -13.62 -12.34 -3.19
CA GLY A 244 -14.63 -13.34 -2.87
C GLY A 244 -14.67 -13.79 -1.41
N GLN A 245 -13.55 -13.66 -0.68
CA GLN A 245 -13.43 -13.98 0.75
C GLN A 245 -13.60 -12.76 1.67
N ARG A 246 -13.43 -11.54 1.14
CA ARG A 246 -13.45 -10.28 1.91
C ARG A 246 -14.78 -9.54 1.78
N ALA A 247 -15.40 -9.58 0.60
CA ALA A 247 -16.65 -8.90 0.31
C ALA A 247 -17.81 -9.43 1.15
N ILE A 248 -18.60 -8.48 1.66
CA ILE A 248 -19.71 -8.71 2.58
C ILE A 248 -20.81 -9.54 1.88
N ALA A 249 -21.42 -8.97 0.84
CA ALA A 249 -22.57 -9.56 0.14
C ALA A 249 -22.57 -9.20 -1.35
N THR A 250 -23.45 -9.85 -2.12
CA THR A 250 -23.74 -9.50 -3.53
C THR A 250 -24.73 -8.34 -3.64
N ASP A 251 -25.60 -8.19 -2.63
CA ASP A 251 -26.65 -7.16 -2.60
C ASP A 251 -26.08 -5.83 -2.07
N PRO A 252 -26.10 -4.75 -2.87
CA PRO A 252 -25.63 -3.43 -2.45
C PRO A 252 -26.29 -2.91 -1.17
N ALA A 253 -27.57 -3.18 -0.93
CA ALA A 253 -28.27 -2.70 0.26
C ALA A 253 -27.75 -3.38 1.53
N VAL A 254 -27.50 -4.70 1.47
CA VAL A 254 -26.91 -5.47 2.56
C VAL A 254 -25.48 -5.00 2.86
N VAL A 255 -24.67 -4.75 1.82
CA VAL A 255 -23.32 -4.18 1.98
C VAL A 255 -23.40 -2.83 2.68
N SER A 256 -24.30 -1.95 2.23
CA SER A 256 -24.47 -0.59 2.80
C SER A 256 -24.86 -0.63 4.28
N ALA A 257 -25.83 -1.46 4.65
CA ALA A 257 -26.31 -1.56 6.04
C ALA A 257 -25.22 -2.06 6.99
N ILE A 258 -24.54 -3.16 6.63
CA ILE A 258 -23.47 -3.75 7.46
C ILE A 258 -22.26 -2.81 7.53
N ALA A 259 -21.83 -2.25 6.39
CA ALA A 259 -20.69 -1.34 6.36
C ALA A 259 -20.96 -0.06 7.17
N SER A 260 -22.15 0.53 7.06
CA SER A 260 -22.53 1.73 7.82
C SER A 260 -22.45 1.52 9.32
N ALA A 261 -22.98 0.39 9.81
CA ALA A 261 -22.94 0.06 11.23
C ALA A 261 -21.50 -0.21 11.71
N TYR A 262 -20.69 -0.94 10.93
CA TYR A 262 -19.28 -1.16 11.24
C TYR A 262 -18.47 0.15 11.29
N VAL A 263 -18.69 1.05 10.32
CA VAL A 263 -18.07 2.38 10.30
C VAL A 263 -18.44 3.18 11.55
N ARG A 264 -19.72 3.18 11.96
CA ARG A 264 -20.18 3.86 13.18
C ARG A 264 -19.40 3.39 14.41
N GLY A 265 -19.25 2.07 14.59
CA GLY A 265 -18.50 1.51 15.72
C GLY A 265 -17.01 1.87 15.72
N LEU A 266 -16.38 1.98 14.55
CA LEU A 266 -15.00 2.47 14.42
C LEU A 266 -14.91 3.94 14.85
N GLU A 267 -15.77 4.79 14.29
CA GLU A 267 -15.76 6.24 14.50
C GLU A 267 -16.08 6.61 15.97
N GLU A 268 -16.97 5.87 16.63
CA GLU A 268 -17.24 6.02 18.08
C GLU A 268 -16.02 5.75 18.96
N SER A 269 -15.07 4.94 18.46
CA SER A 269 -13.81 4.64 19.15
C SER A 269 -12.69 5.61 18.75
N GLY A 270 -12.98 6.63 17.95
CA GLY A 270 -12.01 7.62 17.48
C GLY A 270 -11.11 7.14 16.33
N VAL A 271 -11.48 6.06 15.63
CA VAL A 271 -10.75 5.52 14.48
C VAL A 271 -11.56 5.77 13.21
N GLY A 272 -10.98 6.48 12.24
CA GLY A 272 -11.61 6.68 10.94
C GLY A 272 -11.69 5.37 10.14
N ALA A 273 -12.69 5.26 9.26
CA ALA A 273 -12.81 4.15 8.31
C ALA A 273 -12.28 4.56 6.93
N THR A 274 -11.96 3.57 6.10
CA THR A 274 -11.62 3.77 4.69
C THR A 274 -12.41 2.78 3.85
N LEU A 275 -13.30 3.30 3.02
CA LEU A 275 -14.12 2.49 2.14
C LEU A 275 -13.29 2.06 0.93
N LYS A 276 -13.30 0.77 0.61
CA LYS A 276 -12.46 0.24 -0.48
C LYS A 276 -13.09 -0.92 -1.26
N HIS A 277 -12.76 -1.12 -2.54
CA HIS A 277 -11.83 -0.34 -3.36
C HIS A 277 -12.61 0.27 -4.52
N PHE A 278 -12.83 1.59 -4.52
CA PHE A 278 -13.52 2.24 -5.63
C PHE A 278 -12.70 2.08 -6.92
N PRO A 279 -13.28 1.75 -8.08
CA PRO A 279 -14.70 1.79 -8.47
C PRO A 279 -15.51 0.50 -8.25
N GLY A 280 -15.05 -0.42 -7.40
CA GLY A 280 -15.66 -1.74 -7.24
C GLY A 280 -14.86 -2.80 -8.00
N ILE A 281 -13.94 -3.48 -7.31
CA ILE A 281 -13.03 -4.45 -7.92
C ILE A 281 -13.56 -5.90 -7.86
N GLY A 282 -14.74 -6.11 -7.29
CA GLY A 282 -15.39 -7.43 -7.21
C GLY A 282 -15.72 -8.06 -8.57
N ARG A 283 -15.82 -7.28 -9.65
CA ARG A 283 -16.10 -7.77 -11.01
C ARG A 283 -14.84 -8.03 -11.84
N VAL A 284 -13.67 -7.69 -11.31
CA VAL A 284 -12.39 -7.79 -12.00
C VAL A 284 -11.85 -9.20 -11.91
N ARG A 285 -11.24 -9.69 -13.00
CA ARG A 285 -10.76 -11.08 -13.11
C ARG A 285 -9.27 -11.25 -12.91
N THR A 286 -8.48 -10.18 -12.85
CA THR A 286 -7.04 -10.24 -12.64
C THR A 286 -6.66 -9.54 -11.35
N ASP A 287 -5.65 -10.09 -10.68
CA ASP A 287 -5.06 -9.51 -9.49
C ASP A 287 -4.21 -8.27 -9.82
N THR A 288 -4.63 -7.10 -9.34
CA THR A 288 -3.92 -5.83 -9.55
C THR A 288 -2.57 -5.76 -8.84
N HIS A 289 -2.29 -6.66 -7.89
CA HIS A 289 -0.94 -6.82 -7.31
C HIS A 289 0.08 -7.28 -8.37
N HIS A 290 -0.39 -7.86 -9.48
CA HIS A 290 0.45 -8.44 -10.53
C HIS A 290 0.22 -7.88 -11.92
N PHE A 291 -1.02 -7.54 -12.26
CA PHE A 291 -1.41 -7.23 -13.63
C PHE A 291 -2.32 -6.02 -13.68
N SER A 292 -2.26 -5.26 -14.77
CA SER A 292 -3.31 -4.30 -15.07
C SER A 292 -4.66 -5.02 -15.22
N ALA A 293 -5.73 -4.33 -14.84
CA ALA A 293 -7.05 -4.92 -14.82
C ALA A 293 -8.10 -3.92 -15.30
N ASN A 294 -9.06 -4.41 -16.09
CA ASN A 294 -10.09 -3.59 -16.71
C ASN A 294 -11.46 -3.89 -16.10
N LEU A 295 -12.19 -2.82 -15.75
CA LEU A 295 -13.61 -2.87 -15.41
C LEU A 295 -14.41 -2.32 -16.59
N ASN A 296 -14.99 -3.23 -17.37
CA ASN A 296 -15.76 -2.91 -18.58
C ASN A 296 -17.25 -2.67 -18.32
N THR A 297 -17.68 -2.79 -17.06
CA THR A 297 -19.08 -2.59 -16.68
C THR A 297 -19.50 -1.14 -16.99
N PRO A 298 -20.65 -0.93 -17.65
CA PRO A 298 -21.14 0.42 -17.94
C PRO A 298 -21.37 1.24 -16.67
N VAL A 299 -21.04 2.53 -16.72
CA VAL A 299 -21.22 3.48 -15.60
C VAL A 299 -22.65 3.46 -15.03
N ARG A 300 -23.67 3.37 -15.90
CA ARG A 300 -25.08 3.31 -15.47
C ARG A 300 -25.40 2.09 -14.60
N GLU A 301 -24.72 0.97 -14.83
CA GLU A 301 -24.88 -0.24 -14.01
C GLU A 301 -24.14 -0.04 -12.69
N LEU A 302 -22.88 0.43 -12.74
CA LEU A 302 -22.09 0.68 -11.55
C LEU A 302 -22.78 1.65 -10.58
N GLU A 303 -23.40 2.72 -11.07
CA GLU A 303 -24.17 3.68 -10.25
C GLU A 303 -25.27 3.04 -9.40
N VAL A 304 -25.98 2.04 -9.94
CA VAL A 304 -27.10 1.38 -9.25
C VAL A 304 -26.68 0.10 -8.53
N THR A 305 -25.44 -0.37 -8.73
CA THR A 305 -24.90 -1.56 -8.06
C THR A 305 -23.66 -1.24 -7.23
N ASP A 306 -22.48 -1.22 -7.84
CA ASP A 306 -21.19 -1.30 -7.17
C ASP A 306 -20.86 -0.01 -6.43
N TRP A 307 -21.39 1.13 -6.90
CA TRP A 307 -21.16 2.45 -6.33
C TRP A 307 -22.19 2.85 -5.28
N LEU A 308 -23.34 2.17 -5.24
CA LEU A 308 -24.39 2.46 -4.27
C LEU A 308 -23.88 2.37 -2.83
N PRO A 309 -23.15 1.33 -2.39
CA PRO A 309 -22.65 1.26 -1.02
C PRO A 309 -21.67 2.37 -0.70
N PHE A 310 -20.80 2.75 -1.65
CA PHE A 310 -19.85 3.85 -1.42
C PHE A 310 -20.59 5.17 -1.23
N ARG A 311 -21.53 5.50 -2.12
CA ARG A 311 -22.30 6.75 -2.03
C ARG A 311 -23.13 6.82 -0.76
N GLU A 312 -23.79 5.72 -0.38
CA GLU A 312 -24.60 5.66 0.83
C GLU A 312 -23.72 5.92 2.06
N VAL A 313 -22.67 5.11 2.26
CA VAL A 313 -21.83 5.20 3.47
C VAL A 313 -21.06 6.53 3.55
N LEU A 314 -20.57 7.07 2.42
CA LEU A 314 -19.88 8.37 2.40
C LEU A 314 -20.82 9.54 2.72
N SER A 315 -22.12 9.42 2.45
CA SER A 315 -23.08 10.51 2.67
C SER A 315 -23.32 10.84 4.15
N HIS A 316 -23.04 9.89 5.03
CA HIS A 316 -23.34 9.99 6.46
C HIS A 316 -22.19 9.55 7.37
N SER A 317 -20.95 9.48 6.87
CA SER A 317 -19.75 9.18 7.65
C SER A 317 -18.59 10.12 7.33
N ARG A 318 -17.52 10.06 8.11
CA ARG A 318 -16.25 10.76 7.84
C ARG A 318 -15.23 9.83 7.20
N SER A 319 -15.67 8.68 6.70
CA SER A 319 -14.80 7.69 6.07
C SER A 319 -13.98 8.30 4.94
N ALA A 320 -12.71 7.92 4.84
CA ALA A 320 -11.92 8.12 3.64
C ALA A 320 -12.36 7.16 2.53
N LEU A 321 -11.97 7.44 1.29
CA LEU A 321 -12.22 6.58 0.13
C LEU A 321 -10.90 6.11 -0.48
N MET A 322 -10.71 4.80 -0.60
CA MET A 322 -9.57 4.23 -1.31
C MET A 322 -9.95 3.90 -2.76
N VAL A 323 -9.12 4.34 -3.70
CA VAL A 323 -9.27 4.11 -5.12
C VAL A 323 -8.27 3.05 -5.59
N GLY A 324 -8.79 1.94 -6.11
CA GLY A 324 -8.01 0.81 -6.61
C GLY A 324 -7.38 1.06 -7.98
N HIS A 325 -6.42 0.19 -8.32
CA HIS A 325 -5.64 0.27 -9.56
C HIS A 325 -6.29 -0.46 -10.75
N VAL A 326 -7.57 -0.16 -10.99
CA VAL A 326 -8.36 -0.76 -12.07
C VAL A 326 -8.72 0.30 -13.11
N THR A 327 -8.55 -0.02 -14.38
CA THR A 327 -8.96 0.83 -15.51
C THR A 327 -10.47 0.74 -15.68
N LEU A 328 -11.18 1.83 -15.36
CA LEU A 328 -12.61 1.96 -15.63
C LEU A 328 -12.79 2.36 -17.10
N THR A 329 -12.82 1.37 -17.98
CA THR A 329 -12.68 1.59 -19.44
C THR A 329 -13.80 2.43 -20.04
N ALA A 330 -14.99 2.42 -19.43
CA ALA A 330 -16.12 3.26 -19.84
C ALA A 330 -15.93 4.77 -19.57
N VAL A 331 -14.91 5.15 -18.77
CA VAL A 331 -14.65 6.55 -18.35
C VAL A 331 -13.27 7.01 -18.80
N ASP A 332 -12.25 6.20 -18.52
CA ASP A 332 -10.87 6.47 -18.90
C ASP A 332 -10.17 5.15 -19.23
N PRO A 333 -10.04 4.80 -20.53
CA PRO A 333 -9.38 3.56 -20.93
C PRO A 333 -7.86 3.62 -20.82
N ASP A 334 -7.27 4.80 -20.62
CA ASP A 334 -5.82 5.01 -20.66
C ASP A 334 -5.16 4.95 -19.28
N ARG A 335 -5.96 5.00 -18.21
CA ARG A 335 -5.48 5.15 -16.83
C ARG A 335 -6.27 4.29 -15.86
N ALA A 336 -5.59 3.78 -14.84
CA ALA A 336 -6.29 3.21 -13.71
C ALA A 336 -7.04 4.31 -12.94
N ALA A 337 -8.14 3.94 -12.29
CA ALA A 337 -9.00 4.84 -11.54
C ALA A 337 -8.22 5.71 -10.53
N SER A 338 -7.22 5.13 -9.87
CA SER A 338 -6.39 5.80 -8.85
C SER A 338 -5.56 6.97 -9.35
N HIS A 339 -5.34 7.10 -10.66
CA HIS A 339 -4.63 8.24 -11.26
C HIS A 339 -5.37 8.84 -12.45
N SER A 340 -6.67 8.55 -12.60
CA SER A 340 -7.51 9.15 -13.63
C SER A 340 -8.23 10.39 -13.10
N LYS A 341 -7.93 11.55 -13.67
CA LYS A 341 -8.67 12.79 -13.37
C LYS A 341 -10.17 12.69 -13.71
N ARG A 342 -10.54 11.94 -14.75
CA ARG A 342 -11.95 11.73 -15.11
C ARG A 342 -12.70 10.92 -14.05
N VAL A 343 -12.01 10.01 -13.38
CA VAL A 343 -12.59 9.19 -12.31
C VAL A 343 -12.58 9.94 -10.98
N VAL A 344 -11.42 10.43 -10.53
CA VAL A 344 -11.29 11.07 -9.22
C VAL A 344 -11.97 12.44 -9.21
N GLN A 345 -11.54 13.38 -10.04
CA GLN A 345 -12.21 14.69 -10.11
C GLN A 345 -13.63 14.55 -10.66
N GLY A 346 -13.79 13.93 -11.83
CA GLY A 346 -15.08 13.93 -12.54
C GLY A 346 -16.21 13.17 -11.86
N ILE A 347 -15.92 12.04 -11.19
CA ILE A 347 -16.96 11.23 -10.52
C ILE A 347 -16.98 11.51 -9.03
N ILE A 348 -15.85 11.34 -8.33
CA ILE A 348 -15.82 11.43 -6.86
C ILE A 348 -16.01 12.88 -6.40
N ARG A 349 -15.25 13.83 -6.95
CA ARG A 349 -15.30 15.24 -6.51
C ARG A 349 -16.48 16.01 -7.09
N ASP A 350 -16.73 15.88 -8.39
CA ASP A 350 -17.72 16.70 -9.08
C ASP A 350 -19.12 16.07 -8.98
N LYS A 351 -19.28 14.83 -9.46
CA LYS A 351 -20.60 14.19 -9.53
C LYS A 351 -21.15 13.78 -8.17
N TRP A 352 -20.33 13.17 -7.33
CA TRP A 352 -20.75 12.73 -5.99
C TRP A 352 -20.59 13.83 -4.94
N ASN A 353 -19.91 14.92 -5.27
CA ASN A 353 -19.58 16.01 -4.34
C ASN A 353 -18.90 15.52 -3.05
N TYR A 354 -18.05 14.48 -3.14
CA TYR A 354 -17.36 13.95 -1.97
C TYR A 354 -16.11 14.77 -1.66
N GLN A 355 -16.15 15.47 -0.51
CA GLN A 355 -15.11 16.39 -0.05
C GLN A 355 -14.22 15.83 1.06
N GLY A 356 -14.34 14.53 1.38
CA GLY A 356 -13.46 13.87 2.34
C GLY A 356 -12.10 13.48 1.74
N VAL A 357 -11.34 12.67 2.46
CA VAL A 357 -10.02 12.19 2.04
C VAL A 357 -10.18 11.05 1.03
N VAL A 358 -9.46 11.15 -0.09
CA VAL A 358 -9.34 10.11 -1.10
C VAL A 358 -7.89 9.66 -1.16
N MET A 359 -7.66 8.36 -1.12
CA MET A 359 -6.34 7.76 -1.16
C MET A 359 -6.21 6.73 -2.26
N THR A 360 -4.98 6.46 -2.71
CA THR A 360 -4.72 5.31 -3.57
C THR A 360 -4.74 4.02 -2.76
N ASP A 361 -4.97 2.90 -3.45
CA ASP A 361 -4.42 1.60 -3.04
C ASP A 361 -2.86 1.63 -3.12
N ASP A 362 -2.18 0.55 -2.76
CA ASP A 362 -0.71 0.51 -2.70
C ASP A 362 -0.05 0.74 -4.07
N LEU A 363 0.68 1.85 -4.22
CA LEU A 363 1.38 2.22 -5.46
C LEU A 363 2.49 1.25 -5.85
N VAL A 364 2.88 0.35 -4.94
CA VAL A 364 3.87 -0.70 -5.18
C VAL A 364 3.26 -1.94 -5.85
N MET A 365 1.94 -1.97 -6.07
CA MET A 365 1.26 -3.02 -6.83
C MET A 365 1.65 -3.02 -8.31
N GLY A 366 1.73 -4.21 -8.90
CA GLY A 366 2.19 -4.40 -10.28
C GLY A 366 1.44 -3.59 -11.34
N ALA A 367 0.13 -3.37 -11.15
CA ALA A 367 -0.70 -2.56 -12.04
C ALA A 367 -0.18 -1.12 -12.21
N ILE A 368 0.50 -0.57 -11.20
CA ILE A 368 1.08 0.78 -11.22
C ILE A 368 2.61 0.73 -11.29
N TYR A 369 3.25 -0.01 -10.38
CA TYR A 369 4.69 0.03 -10.21
C TYR A 369 5.47 -0.36 -11.47
N GLN A 370 4.95 -1.34 -12.21
CA GLN A 370 5.53 -1.82 -13.46
C GLN A 370 5.09 -1.00 -14.70
N ASN A 371 4.12 -0.08 -14.53
CA ASN A 371 3.51 0.72 -15.60
C ASN A 371 3.71 2.22 -15.38
N ASP A 372 4.97 2.65 -15.29
CA ASP A 372 5.37 4.05 -15.07
C ASP A 372 4.77 4.68 -13.79
N VAL A 373 5.26 4.21 -12.64
CA VAL A 373 4.90 4.74 -11.32
C VAL A 373 5.09 6.26 -11.21
N CYS A 374 6.06 6.86 -11.91
CA CYS A 374 6.29 8.30 -11.81
C CYS A 374 5.17 9.09 -12.47
N LYS A 375 4.72 8.64 -13.65
CA LYS A 375 3.53 9.20 -14.28
C LYS A 375 2.30 9.03 -13.39
N ALA A 376 2.09 7.85 -12.83
CA ALA A 376 0.94 7.58 -11.96
C ALA A 376 0.91 8.47 -10.71
N VAL A 377 2.07 8.74 -10.07
CA VAL A 377 2.17 9.64 -8.91
C VAL A 377 1.73 11.06 -9.26
N VAL A 378 2.30 11.63 -10.34
CA VAL A 378 1.97 12.99 -10.79
C VAL A 378 0.49 13.08 -11.19
N GLU A 379 0.00 12.10 -11.94
CA GLU A 379 -1.40 12.07 -12.38
C GLU A 379 -2.37 11.88 -11.22
N ALA A 380 -2.04 11.07 -10.20
CA ALA A 380 -2.88 10.88 -9.01
C ALA A 380 -3.04 12.18 -8.21
N ILE A 381 -1.95 12.90 -7.94
CA ILE A 381 -2.01 14.20 -7.27
C ILE A 381 -2.88 15.18 -8.08
N ASN A 382 -2.62 15.28 -9.38
CA ASN A 382 -3.37 16.18 -10.27
C ASN A 382 -4.83 15.77 -10.50
N ALA A 383 -5.17 14.51 -10.21
CA ALA A 383 -6.53 13.99 -10.26
C ALA A 383 -7.33 14.32 -8.99
N GLY A 384 -6.68 14.78 -7.91
CA GLY A 384 -7.32 15.12 -6.64
C GLY A 384 -7.24 14.01 -5.59
N ILE A 385 -6.28 13.08 -5.70
CA ILE A 385 -5.90 12.16 -4.63
C ILE A 385 -5.15 12.91 -3.54
N ASP A 386 -5.38 12.52 -2.29
CA ASP A 386 -4.78 13.17 -1.11
C ASP A 386 -3.67 12.40 -0.45
N LEU A 387 -3.85 11.08 -0.37
CA LEU A 387 -2.87 10.19 0.23
C LEU A 387 -2.45 9.14 -0.79
N LEU A 388 -1.17 9.13 -1.10
CA LEU A 388 -0.48 8.15 -1.90
C LEU A 388 0.08 7.09 -0.94
N LEU A 389 -0.44 5.87 -1.06
CA LEU A 389 -0.06 4.76 -0.18
C LEU A 389 1.14 4.00 -0.75
N VAL A 390 2.17 3.83 0.07
CA VAL A 390 3.29 2.89 -0.14
C VAL A 390 3.26 1.90 1.02
N ALA A 391 2.57 0.78 0.86
CA ALA A 391 2.16 -0.06 1.98
C ALA A 391 3.26 -1.00 2.48
N TYR A 392 3.56 -2.09 1.76
CA TYR A 392 4.35 -3.18 2.33
C TYR A 392 5.87 -3.01 2.19
N ASP A 393 6.33 -2.43 1.08
CA ASP A 393 7.76 -2.23 0.81
C ASP A 393 8.14 -0.75 0.93
N GLY A 394 8.34 -0.31 2.18
CA GLY A 394 8.70 1.08 2.50
C GLY A 394 9.95 1.59 1.79
N ALA A 395 10.85 0.72 1.32
CA ALA A 395 12.00 1.15 0.53
C ALA A 395 11.59 1.78 -0.81
N GLN A 396 10.40 1.45 -1.34
CA GLN A 396 9.91 2.06 -2.58
C GLN A 396 9.46 3.50 -2.42
N PHE A 397 9.24 3.97 -1.19
CA PHE A 397 8.89 5.35 -0.90
C PHE A 397 9.87 6.32 -1.58
N TYR A 398 11.17 6.06 -1.51
CA TYR A 398 12.16 6.96 -2.12
C TYR A 398 11.99 7.09 -3.63
N ARG A 399 11.58 6.02 -4.33
CA ARG A 399 11.28 6.10 -5.78
C ARG A 399 10.02 6.92 -6.01
N VAL A 400 8.96 6.62 -5.27
CA VAL A 400 7.64 7.25 -5.43
C VAL A 400 7.73 8.75 -5.11
N PHE A 401 8.42 9.12 -4.01
CA PHE A 401 8.61 10.50 -3.58
C PHE A 401 9.54 11.28 -4.52
N GLU A 402 10.62 10.66 -5.03
CA GLU A 402 11.46 11.28 -6.07
C GLU A 402 10.64 11.66 -7.31
N CYS A 403 9.69 10.81 -7.74
CA CYS A 403 8.80 11.14 -8.85
C CYS A 403 7.95 12.40 -8.58
N ALA A 404 7.43 12.57 -7.35
CA ALA A 404 6.67 13.75 -6.96
C ALA A 404 7.56 14.99 -6.85
N LEU A 405 8.76 14.87 -6.27
CA LEU A 405 9.74 15.95 -6.20
C LEU A 405 10.09 16.45 -7.60
N GLU A 406 10.42 15.55 -8.51
CA GLU A 406 10.77 15.91 -9.88
C GLU A 406 9.57 16.49 -10.63
N GLY A 407 8.37 15.93 -10.42
CA GLY A 407 7.12 16.50 -10.92
C GLY A 407 6.90 17.94 -10.43
N SER A 408 7.15 18.21 -9.15
CA SER A 408 7.04 19.55 -8.57
C SER A 408 8.07 20.52 -9.18
N ARG A 409 9.34 20.12 -9.22
CA ARG A 409 10.45 20.92 -9.78
C ARG A 409 10.27 21.25 -11.26
N GLN A 410 9.66 20.34 -12.01
CA GLN A 410 9.34 20.54 -13.43
C GLN A 410 8.02 21.29 -13.65
N GLY A 411 7.31 21.72 -12.59
CA GLY A 411 6.02 22.42 -12.71
C GLY A 411 4.88 21.54 -13.23
N LYS A 412 4.97 20.22 -13.06
CA LYS A 412 3.95 19.25 -13.51
C LYS A 412 2.85 19.01 -12.46
N LEU A 413 3.05 19.41 -11.21
CA LEU A 413 2.04 19.30 -10.17
C LEU A 413 1.12 20.52 -10.17
N ASP A 414 -0.18 20.27 -10.10
CA ASP A 414 -1.21 21.28 -9.98
C ASP A 414 -1.25 21.81 -8.54
N ALA A 415 -0.75 23.04 -8.35
CA ALA A 415 -0.69 23.68 -7.03
C ALA A 415 -2.08 23.87 -6.39
N ALA A 416 -3.14 24.06 -7.19
CA ALA A 416 -4.49 24.18 -6.65
C ALA A 416 -4.99 22.83 -6.11
N MET A 417 -4.63 21.73 -6.78
CA MET A 417 -4.98 20.38 -6.33
C MET A 417 -4.25 20.02 -5.04
N LEU A 418 -2.96 20.34 -4.93
CA LEU A 418 -2.18 20.16 -3.69
C LEU A 418 -2.80 20.94 -2.53
N HIS A 419 -3.08 22.22 -2.72
CA HIS A 419 -3.68 23.04 -1.66
C HIS A 419 -5.08 22.54 -1.25
N ALA A 420 -5.94 22.19 -2.22
CA ALA A 420 -7.25 21.61 -1.93
C ALA A 420 -7.14 20.28 -1.18
N SER A 421 -6.09 19.51 -1.45
CA SER A 421 -5.78 18.28 -0.75
C SER A 421 -5.33 18.51 0.68
N GLU A 422 -4.39 19.43 0.92
CA GLU A 422 -3.94 19.84 2.26
C GLU A 422 -5.12 20.21 3.17
N VAL A 423 -6.04 21.05 2.67
CA VAL A 423 -7.26 21.46 3.40
C VAL A 423 -8.11 20.25 3.78
N ARG A 424 -8.22 19.24 2.91
CA ARG A 424 -9.02 18.04 3.19
C ARG A 424 -8.31 17.09 4.14
N LEU A 425 -6.97 17.02 4.11
CA LEU A 425 -6.17 16.27 5.09
C LEU A 425 -6.28 16.87 6.49
N GLU A 426 -6.18 18.20 6.61
CA GLU A 426 -6.33 18.90 7.90
C GLU A 426 -7.73 18.71 8.51
N ARG A 427 -8.77 18.74 7.68
CA ARG A 427 -10.16 18.51 8.11
C ARG A 427 -10.44 17.04 8.43
N GLY A 428 -9.88 16.12 7.65
CA GLY A 428 -10.10 14.68 7.79
C GLY A 428 -9.40 14.08 9.01
N PHE A 429 -8.22 14.61 9.37
CA PHE A 429 -7.39 14.12 10.47
C PHE A 429 -6.96 15.26 11.40
N PRO A 430 -7.90 15.90 12.11
CA PRO A 430 -7.58 17.04 12.97
C PRO A 430 -6.60 16.65 14.07
N ALA A 431 -5.66 17.54 14.38
CA ALA A 431 -4.58 17.31 15.35
C ALA A 431 -5.08 16.90 16.75
N GLU A 432 -6.34 17.20 17.10
CA GLU A 432 -6.98 16.80 18.35
C GLU A 432 -7.29 15.30 18.43
N GLN A 433 -7.66 14.64 17.32
CA GLN A 433 -7.88 13.19 17.29
C GLN A 433 -6.58 12.41 17.58
N ALA A 434 -5.44 12.92 17.09
CA ALA A 434 -4.13 12.33 17.38
C ALA A 434 -3.72 12.47 18.88
N ARG A 435 -4.28 13.45 19.61
CA ARG A 435 -4.01 13.65 21.05
C ARG A 435 -4.82 12.71 21.95
N VAL A 436 -5.98 12.22 21.49
CA VAL A 436 -6.83 11.33 22.29
C VAL A 436 -6.20 9.93 22.40
N GLY A 437 -5.53 9.44 21.36
CA GLY A 437 -4.80 8.17 21.38
C GLY A 437 -3.63 8.11 22.38
N SER A 438 -3.14 9.25 22.86
CA SER A 438 -2.07 9.31 23.88
C SER A 438 -2.60 9.30 25.33
N ARG A 439 -3.90 9.52 25.54
CA ARG A 439 -4.52 9.39 26.87
C ARG A 439 -4.94 7.94 27.08
N ALA A 440 -4.21 7.25 27.93
CA ALA A 440 -4.37 5.84 28.24
C ALA A 440 -5.84 5.42 28.43
N VAL A 441 -6.38 4.66 27.46
CA VAL A 441 -7.50 3.76 27.74
C VAL A 441 -6.93 2.67 28.64
N ARG A 442 -7.28 2.71 29.94
CA ARG A 442 -7.02 1.59 30.87
C ARG A 442 -7.73 0.37 30.29
N VAL A 443 -6.96 -0.55 29.71
CA VAL A 443 -7.44 -1.90 29.42
C VAL A 443 -7.79 -2.51 30.77
N VAL A 444 -9.09 -2.68 31.03
CA VAL A 444 -9.57 -3.37 32.22
C VAL A 444 -9.22 -4.84 32.02
N ASP A 445 -8.18 -5.26 32.74
CA ASP A 445 -7.77 -6.64 32.86
C ASP A 445 -8.94 -7.44 33.45
N ARG A 446 -9.60 -8.28 32.64
CA ARG A 446 -10.61 -9.20 33.15
C ARG A 446 -9.89 -10.48 33.55
N ARG A 447 -9.82 -10.69 34.87
CA ARG A 447 -9.47 -11.95 35.53
C ARG A 447 -10.32 -13.11 35.03
#